data_AF-A0ABD0UL68-F1
#
_entry.id   AF-A0ABD0UL68-F1
#
_cell.length_a   1.000
_cell.length_b   1.000
_cell.length_c   1.000
_cell.angle_alpha   90.00
_cell.angle_beta   90.00
_cell.angle_gamma   90.00
#
_symmetry.space_group_name_H-M   'P 1'
#
loop_
_entity.id
_entity.type
_entity.pdbx_description
1 polymer ?
#
loop_
_entity_poly.entity_id
_entity_poly.type
_entity_poly.pdbx_seq_one_letter_code
_entity_poly.pdbx_strand_id
1 'polypeptide(L)'
;MPLLQQIDFSCDSRVRYYTGHPKEFGPSRIIHFTSERQFVQLLHEGQPVVVAFTIKCPYTKHFDSVLEEAATQFYPNIRFVRIK
;
A
#
# COMPACT_ATOMS: atom_id res chain seq x y z
N MET A 1 4.08 27.84 15.39
CA MET A 1 4.55 27.88 13.99
C MET A 1 6.06 28.14 14.01
N PRO A 2 6.93 27.34 13.35
CA PRO A 2 6.72 26.05 12.68
C PRO A 2 7.58 24.90 13.24
N LEU A 3 7.11 23.68 12.97
CA LEU A 3 7.72 22.39 13.26
C LEU A 3 8.82 22.08 12.23
N LEU A 4 10.08 22.09 12.65
CA LEU A 4 11.20 21.48 11.93
C LEU A 4 11.44 20.09 12.53
N GLN A 5 10.55 19.15 12.22
CA GLN A 5 10.76 17.75 12.60
C GLN A 5 11.74 17.10 11.62
N GLN A 6 13.00 17.13 12.04
CA GLN A 6 14.14 16.28 11.68
C GLN A 6 14.01 15.47 10.38
N ILE A 7 14.68 15.99 9.36
CA ILE A 7 15.09 15.29 8.15
C ILE A 7 16.25 14.37 8.56
N ASP A 8 16.00 13.07 8.69
CA ASP A 8 17.07 12.08 8.81
C ASP A 8 17.43 11.59 7.40
N PHE A 9 18.57 12.07 6.90
CA PHE A 9 19.09 11.80 5.57
C PHE A 9 20.32 10.87 5.70
N SER A 10 20.08 9.57 5.81
CA SER A 10 21.18 8.59 5.71
C SER A 10 21.25 8.08 4.27
N CYS A 11 22.34 8.42 3.59
CA CYS A 11 22.65 8.00 2.22
C CYS A 11 23.21 6.57 2.23
N ASP A 12 22.33 5.57 2.38
CA ASP A 12 22.67 4.16 2.15
C ASP A 12 21.49 3.45 1.48
N SER A 13 21.64 3.13 0.18
CA SER A 13 20.94 2.15 -0.68
C SER A 13 19.42 1.83 -0.55
N ARG A 14 18.66 2.49 0.33
CA ARG A 14 17.21 2.31 0.56
C ARG A 14 16.52 3.65 0.44
N VAL A 15 16.10 4.01 -0.78
CA VAL A 15 15.31 5.23 -1.01
C VAL A 15 13.96 5.08 -0.28
N ARG A 16 13.84 5.72 0.89
CA ARG A 16 12.54 5.90 1.56
C ARG A 16 11.87 7.13 0.94
N TYR A 17 10.90 6.90 0.07
CA TYR A 17 10.08 7.96 -0.48
C TYR A 17 9.24 8.60 0.64
N TYR A 18 9.43 9.90 0.84
CA TYR A 18 8.62 10.69 1.76
C TYR A 18 7.25 10.93 1.12
N THR A 19 6.19 10.30 1.63
CA THR A 19 4.83 10.46 1.09
C THR A 19 4.13 11.72 1.61
N GLY A 20 4.72 12.47 2.55
CA GLY A 20 4.12 13.71 3.09
C GLY A 20 2.88 13.51 3.94
N HIS A 21 2.50 12.28 4.26
CA HIS A 21 1.27 11.98 4.98
C HIS A 21 1.51 11.64 6.45
N PRO A 22 0.66 12.14 7.38
CA PRO A 22 0.77 11.83 8.79
C PRO A 22 0.60 10.32 9.00
N LYS A 23 1.56 9.70 9.69
CA LYS A 23 1.63 8.26 9.99
C LYS A 23 0.53 7.77 10.96
N GLU A 24 -0.42 8.63 11.30
CA GLU A 24 -1.36 8.46 12.41
C GLU A 24 -2.60 7.64 12.05
N PHE A 25 -2.85 7.42 10.76
CA PHE A 25 -4.04 6.70 10.29
C PHE A 25 -3.85 5.17 10.16
N GLY A 26 -2.70 4.65 10.56
CA GLY A 26 -2.40 3.21 10.54
C GLY A 26 -2.04 2.67 9.14
N PRO A 27 -1.64 1.39 9.05
CA PRO A 27 -1.23 0.76 7.79
C PRO A 27 -2.42 0.52 6.84
N SER A 28 -2.16 0.52 5.53
CA SER A 28 -3.16 0.10 4.55
C SER A 28 -3.48 -1.38 4.71
N ARG A 29 -4.74 -1.76 4.49
CA ARG A 29 -5.19 -3.16 4.53
C ARG A 29 -5.33 -3.72 3.12
N ILE A 30 -5.01 -4.99 2.96
CA ILE A 30 -5.26 -5.70 1.70
C ILE A 30 -6.75 -6.06 1.62
N ILE A 31 -7.38 -5.59 0.55
CA ILE A 31 -8.76 -5.88 0.20
C ILE A 31 -8.75 -7.10 -0.74
N HIS A 32 -9.49 -8.13 -0.35
CA HIS A 32 -9.71 -9.29 -1.23
C HIS A 32 -10.75 -8.94 -2.27
N PHE A 33 -10.45 -9.18 -3.55
CA PHE A 33 -11.40 -8.98 -4.63
C PHE A 33 -12.59 -9.93 -4.46
N THR A 34 -13.81 -9.37 -4.39
CA THR A 34 -15.05 -10.17 -4.33
C THR A 34 -15.85 -10.09 -5.62
N SER A 35 -15.97 -8.89 -6.19
CA SER A 35 -16.79 -8.63 -7.38
C SER A 35 -16.30 -7.40 -8.14
N GLU A 36 -16.63 -7.34 -9.43
CA GLU A 36 -16.35 -6.19 -10.28
C GLU A 36 -17.03 -4.92 -9.75
N ARG A 37 -18.30 -5.01 -9.32
CA ARG A 37 -19.04 -3.86 -8.78
C ARG A 37 -18.36 -3.25 -7.56
N GLN A 38 -17.88 -4.08 -6.64
CA GLN A 38 -17.12 -3.61 -5.47
C GLN A 38 -15.82 -2.93 -5.92
N PHE A 39 -15.14 -3.48 -6.92
CA PHE A 39 -13.91 -2.89 -7.44
C PHE A 39 -14.14 -1.53 -8.12
N VAL A 40 -15.20 -1.40 -8.92
CA VAL A 40 -15.60 -0.11 -9.52
C VAL A 40 -15.94 0.91 -8.42
N GLN A 41 -16.65 0.50 -7.37
CA GLN A 41 -16.91 1.38 -6.21
C GLN A 41 -15.62 1.85 -5.54
N LEU A 42 -14.61 0.98 -5.41
CA LEU A 42 -13.29 1.37 -4.88
C LEU A 42 -12.58 2.41 -5.76
N LEU A 43 -12.70 2.29 -7.08
CA LEU A 43 -12.11 3.26 -8.00
C LEU A 43 -12.83 4.63 -7.94
N HIS A 44 -14.14 4.63 -7.67
CA HIS A 44 -14.93 5.86 -7.56
C HIS A 44 -14.62 6.69 -6.31
N GLU A 45 -13.97 6.13 -5.29
CA GLU A 45 -13.56 6.86 -4.09
C GLU A 45 -12.38 7.82 -4.33
N GLY A 46 -11.72 7.73 -5.50
CA GLY A 46 -10.67 8.66 -5.90
C GLY A 46 -9.32 8.47 -5.21
N GLN A 47 -9.13 7.37 -4.47
CA GLN A 47 -7.85 7.01 -3.87
C GLN A 47 -7.03 6.12 -4.83
N PRO A 48 -5.69 6.24 -4.85
CA PRO A 48 -4.85 5.35 -5.63
C PRO A 48 -5.04 3.88 -5.21
N VAL A 49 -5.23 3.01 -6.19
CA VAL A 49 -5.44 1.57 -5.99
C VAL A 49 -4.31 0.79 -6.65
N VAL A 50 -3.65 -0.07 -5.88
CA VAL A 50 -2.68 -1.06 -6.37
C VAL A 50 -3.38 -2.40 -6.48
N VAL A 51 -3.39 -2.98 -7.67
CA VAL A 51 -4.05 -4.26 -7.94
C VAL A 51 -3.00 -5.33 -8.21
N ALA A 52 -3.06 -6.40 -7.42
CA ALA A 52 -2.14 -7.52 -7.50
C ALA A 52 -2.87 -8.75 -8.08
N PHE A 53 -2.54 -9.10 -9.32
CA PHE A 53 -3.06 -10.29 -10.00
C PHE A 53 -2.18 -11.50 -9.66
N THR A 54 -2.75 -12.47 -8.97
CA THR A 54 -2.06 -13.70 -8.56
C THR A 54 -2.75 -14.91 -9.17
N ILE A 55 -1.95 -15.90 -9.60
CA ILE A 55 -2.43 -17.21 -10.05
C ILE A 55 -2.00 -18.21 -9.00
N LYS A 56 -2.87 -19.13 -8.55
CA LYS A 56 -2.54 -20.15 -7.55
C LYS A 56 -1.28 -20.94 -7.93
N CYS A 57 -0.16 -20.64 -7.28
CA CYS A 57 1.11 -21.32 -7.48
C CYS A 57 1.93 -21.26 -6.17
N PRO A 58 2.89 -22.16 -5.94
CA PRO A 58 3.68 -22.17 -4.71
C PRO A 58 4.46 -20.86 -4.46
N TYR A 59 4.78 -20.10 -5.52
CA TYR A 59 5.45 -18.81 -5.43
C TYR A 59 4.54 -17.65 -4.99
N THR A 60 3.21 -17.81 -4.97
CA THR A 60 2.31 -16.73 -4.53
C THR A 60 2.50 -16.36 -3.08
N LYS A 61 2.99 -17.28 -2.22
CA LYS A 61 3.18 -17.00 -0.80
C LYS A 61 4.23 -15.91 -0.55
N HIS A 62 5.32 -15.92 -1.31
CA HIS A 62 6.35 -14.89 -1.18
C HIS A 62 5.83 -13.54 -1.65
N PHE A 63 5.13 -13.54 -2.78
CA PHE A 63 4.51 -12.34 -3.31
C PHE A 63 3.45 -11.74 -2.37
N ASP A 64 2.63 -12.59 -1.73
CA ASP A 64 1.66 -12.17 -0.72
C ASP A 64 2.34 -11.45 0.46
N SER A 65 3.47 -11.99 0.93
CA SER A 65 4.26 -11.38 2.01
C SER A 65 4.83 -10.02 1.63
N VAL A 66 5.33 -9.86 0.39
CA VAL A 66 5.85 -8.58 -0.11
C VAL A 66 4.71 -7.56 -0.27
N LEU A 67 3.53 -8.01 -0.70
CA LEU A 67 2.35 -7.16 -0.81
C LEU A 67 1.86 -6.67 0.56
N GLU A 68 1.86 -7.54 1.56
CA GLU A 68 1.56 -7.19 2.95
C GLU A 68 2.55 -6.17 3.51
N GLU A 69 3.85 -6.41 3.30
CA GLU A 69 4.89 -5.47 3.72
C GLU A 69 4.71 -4.10 3.06
N ALA A 70 4.45 -4.05 1.76
CA ALA A 70 4.17 -2.81 1.05
C ALA A 70 2.94 -2.11 1.65
N ALA A 71 1.84 -2.81 1.90
CA ALA A 71 0.63 -2.23 2.50
C ALA A 71 0.90 -1.60 3.89
N THR A 72 1.85 -2.14 4.66
CA THR A 72 2.27 -1.54 5.93
C THR A 72 3.14 -0.29 5.78
N GLN A 73 3.92 -0.17 4.71
CA GLN A 73 4.80 0.97 4.45
C GLN A 73 4.05 2.14 3.81
N PHE A 74 3.06 1.84 2.98
CA PHE A 74 2.20 2.82 2.33
C PHE A 74 1.00 3.13 3.24
N TYR A 75 1.16 4.12 4.12
CA TYR A 75 0.10 4.73 4.95
C TYR A 75 -1.14 5.12 4.11
N PRO A 76 -2.34 5.27 4.71
CA PRO A 76 -3.61 4.70 4.25
C PRO A 76 -4.27 5.37 3.04
N ASN A 77 -3.48 6.05 2.23
CA ASN A 77 -3.94 6.68 1.00
C ASN A 77 -3.94 5.71 -0.18
N ILE A 78 -3.29 4.55 -0.07
CA ILE A 78 -3.20 3.56 -1.15
C ILE A 78 -3.99 2.30 -0.78
N ARG A 79 -4.95 1.92 -1.61
CA ARG A 79 -5.71 0.67 -1.42
C ARG A 79 -5.02 -0.48 -2.14
N PHE A 80 -4.72 -1.55 -1.42
CA PHE A 80 -4.16 -2.76 -2.00
C PHE A 80 -5.27 -3.76 -2.27
N VAL A 81 -5.46 -4.17 -3.52
CA VAL A 81 -6.47 -5.14 -3.93
C VAL A 81 -5.79 -6.40 -4.45
N ARG A 82 -6.19 -7.56 -3.94
CA ARG A 82 -5.67 -8.85 -4.40
C ARG A 82 -6.72 -9.62 -5.20
N ILE A 83 -6.32 -10.07 -6.39
CA ILE A 83 -7.10 -10.92 -7.29
C ILE A 83 -6.41 -12.30 -7.37
N LYS A 84 -7.16 -13.38 -7.15
CA LYS A 84 -6.69 -14.77 -7.12
C LYS A 84 -7.23 -15.57 -8.31
#